data_AF-A0A2V7S4C7-F1
#
_entry.id   AF-A0A2V7S4C7-F1
#
_cell.length_a   1.000
_cell.length_b   1.000
_cell.length_c   1.000
_cell.angle_alpha   90.00
_cell.angle_beta   90.00
_cell.angle_gamma   90.00
#
_symmetry.space_group_name_H-M   'P 1'
#
loop_
_entity.id
_entity.type
_entity.pdbx_description
1 polymer ?
#
loop_
_entity_poly.entity_id
_entity_poly.type
_entity_poly.pdbx_seq_one_letter_code
_entity_poly.pdbx_strand_id
1 'polypeptide(L)'
;MPLPGHGQSVASAAGQEPVRAPATRVLVLSDQARRFLMLQYRAFPTEFMGCMIGELQGQTIVVRRIAPADVDPTQSTATWVVPQQTCESAGWTGTVGTIHSHPTAERCWYFFPGTQVPTSDGRSFLTTPYPVDAILCGTQVVWISRDLTQREMPLIADRNATLASSTGP
;
A
#
# COMPACT_ATOMS: atom_id res chain seq x y z
N MET A 1 28.69 58.54 19.45
CA MET A 1 28.09 57.39 20.16
C MET A 1 27.95 56.24 19.16
N PRO A 2 28.59 55.09 19.39
CA PRO A 2 28.53 53.94 18.48
C PRO A 2 27.38 52.99 18.86
N LEU A 3 26.70 52.40 17.88
CA LEU A 3 25.82 51.23 18.08
C LEU A 3 26.50 50.00 17.46
N PRO A 4 26.67 48.90 18.21
CA PRO A 4 27.34 47.70 17.73
C PRO A 4 26.38 46.82 16.91
N GLY A 5 26.90 46.27 15.81
CA GLY A 5 26.23 45.27 15.00
C GLY A 5 26.08 43.93 15.73
N HIS A 6 24.96 43.26 15.51
CA HIS A 6 24.75 41.85 15.83
C HIS A 6 24.04 41.20 14.64
N GLY A 7 24.82 40.82 13.62
CA GLY A 7 24.38 39.88 12.61
C GLY A 7 24.42 38.47 13.20
N GLN A 8 23.29 37.99 13.72
CA GLN A 8 23.16 36.59 14.11
C GLN A 8 22.89 35.76 12.86
N SER A 9 23.95 35.10 12.38
CA SER A 9 23.88 34.04 11.40
C SER A 9 23.20 32.82 12.03
N VAL A 10 21.89 32.69 11.84
CA VAL A 10 21.17 31.44 12.10
C VAL A 10 21.63 30.41 11.06
N ALA A 11 22.50 29.50 11.50
CA ALA A 11 22.84 28.32 10.73
C ALA A 11 21.54 27.57 10.41
N SER A 12 21.20 27.49 9.13
CA SER A 12 20.10 26.66 8.65
C SER A 12 20.41 25.22 9.01
N ALA A 13 19.58 24.63 9.87
CA ALA A 13 19.59 23.20 10.09
C ALA A 13 19.21 22.56 8.75
N ALA A 14 20.19 21.97 8.08
CA ALA A 14 19.96 21.18 6.89
C ALA A 14 18.92 20.12 7.22
N GLY A 15 17.78 20.17 6.53
CA GLY A 15 16.73 19.18 6.65
C GLY A 15 17.34 17.81 6.46
N GLN A 16 17.22 16.95 7.48
CA GLN A 16 17.44 15.53 7.30
C GLN A 16 16.43 15.08 6.26
N GLU A 17 16.92 14.80 5.05
CA GLU A 17 16.13 14.08 4.06
C GLU A 17 15.59 12.81 4.74
N PRO A 18 14.29 12.51 4.61
CA PRO A 18 13.75 11.29 5.12
C PRO A 18 14.58 10.15 4.52
N VAL A 19 15.16 9.32 5.39
CA VAL A 19 15.89 8.11 4.98
C VAL A 19 15.00 7.39 3.99
N ARG A 20 15.41 7.39 2.72
CA ARG A 20 14.63 6.79 1.64
C ARG A 20 14.48 5.32 2.01
N ALA A 21 13.28 4.95 2.43
CA ALA A 21 12.99 3.58 2.82
C ALA A 21 13.47 2.65 1.70
N PRO A 22 14.18 1.55 2.02
CA PRO A 22 14.69 0.64 1.00
C PRO A 22 13.54 0.23 0.08
N ALA A 23 13.79 0.28 -1.22
CA ALA A 23 12.87 -0.17 -2.24
C ALA A 23 12.40 -1.59 -1.89
N THR A 24 11.16 -1.72 -1.43
CA THR A 24 10.59 -3.04 -1.15
C THR A 24 10.35 -3.73 -2.47
N ARG A 25 10.82 -4.97 -2.58
CA ARG A 25 10.74 -5.78 -3.80
C ARG A 25 9.82 -6.99 -3.68
N VAL A 26 9.45 -7.36 -2.45
CA VAL A 26 8.61 -8.54 -2.20
C VAL A 26 7.46 -8.18 -1.28
N LEU A 27 6.24 -8.56 -1.67
CA LEU A 27 5.05 -8.52 -0.84
C LEU A 27 4.65 -9.96 -0.49
N VAL A 28 4.48 -10.23 0.80
CA VAL A 28 4.03 -11.53 1.31
C VAL A 28 2.74 -11.34 2.07
N LEU A 29 1.69 -12.03 1.64
CA LEU A 29 0.41 -12.08 2.34
C LEU A 29 0.27 -13.40 3.09
N SER A 30 -0.11 -13.34 4.36
CA SER A 30 -0.50 -14.53 5.14
C SER A 30 -1.74 -15.20 4.53
N ASP A 31 -1.95 -16.48 4.83
CA ASP A 31 -3.15 -17.21 4.41
C ASP A 31 -4.45 -16.57 4.94
N GLN A 32 -4.38 -16.00 6.15
CA GLN A 32 -5.51 -15.28 6.74
C GLN A 32 -5.83 -14.01 5.94
N ALA A 33 -4.81 -13.21 5.59
CA ALA A 33 -4.98 -12.01 4.78
C ALA A 33 -5.55 -12.35 3.40
N ARG A 34 -5.02 -13.40 2.75
CA ARG A 34 -5.50 -13.89 1.45
C ARG A 34 -6.95 -14.31 1.49
N ARG A 35 -7.34 -15.10 2.50
CA ARG A 35 -8.72 -15.57 2.67
C ARG A 35 -9.68 -14.41 2.91
N PHE A 36 -9.30 -13.44 3.74
CA PHE A 36 -10.12 -12.27 4.00
C PHE A 36 -10.35 -11.45 2.71
N LEU A 37 -9.28 -11.14 1.96
CA LEU A 37 -9.38 -10.41 0.70
C LEU A 37 -10.29 -11.11 -0.31
N MET A 38 -10.18 -12.43 -0.44
CA MET A 38 -11.03 -13.21 -1.34
C MET A 38 -12.52 -13.13 -0.94
N LEU A 39 -12.80 -13.13 0.36
CA LEU A 39 -14.17 -12.97 0.86
C LEU A 39 -14.70 -11.56 0.53
N GLN A 40 -13.91 -10.52 0.81
CA GLN A 40 -14.31 -9.13 0.52
C GLN A 40 -14.58 -8.92 -0.97
N TYR A 41 -13.69 -9.41 -1.84
CA TYR A 41 -13.85 -9.26 -3.30
C TYR A 41 -15.14 -9.89 -3.83
N ARG A 42 -15.54 -11.04 -3.28
CA ARG A 42 -16.75 -11.76 -3.71
C ARG A 42 -18.04 -11.21 -3.10
N ALA A 43 -17.94 -10.49 -1.99
CA ALA A 43 -19.11 -10.08 -1.21
C ALA A 43 -19.73 -8.77 -1.70
N PHE A 44 -18.93 -7.86 -2.28
CA PHE A 44 -19.38 -6.49 -2.56
C PHE A 44 -19.19 -6.09 -4.03
N PRO A 45 -20.16 -5.38 -4.63
CA PRO A 45 -20.04 -4.82 -5.98
C PRO A 45 -19.34 -3.45 -6.01
N THR A 46 -18.93 -2.92 -4.85
CA THR A 46 -18.22 -1.64 -4.70
C THR A 46 -16.80 -1.87 -4.20
N GLU A 47 -15.95 -0.85 -4.34
CA GLU A 47 -14.59 -0.89 -3.85
C GLU A 47 -14.55 -0.99 -2.31
N PHE A 48 -13.94 -2.04 -1.77
CA PHE A 48 -13.57 -2.08 -0.36
C PHE A 48 -12.21 -1.39 -0.17
N MET A 49 -11.92 -0.89 1.02
CA MET A 49 -10.57 -0.48 1.43
C MET A 49 -10.17 -1.14 2.74
N GLY A 50 -8.90 -1.55 2.85
CA GLY A 50 -8.34 -2.21 4.01
C GLY A 50 -6.95 -1.71 4.37
N CYS A 51 -6.64 -1.79 5.66
CA CYS A 51 -5.33 -1.54 6.25
C CYS A 51 -4.53 -2.83 6.27
N MET A 52 -3.35 -2.84 5.63
CA MET A 52 -2.44 -3.98 5.65
C MET A 52 -1.62 -3.94 6.94
N ILE A 53 -1.90 -4.85 7.88
CA ILE A 53 -1.24 -4.92 9.18
C ILE A 53 -0.10 -5.93 9.12
N GLY A 54 1.11 -5.48 9.43
CA GLY A 54 2.31 -6.21 9.09
C GLY A 54 3.59 -5.61 9.64
N GLU A 55 4.69 -5.90 8.95
CA GLU A 55 6.01 -5.35 9.23
C GLU A 55 6.89 -5.39 7.97
N LEU A 56 7.92 -4.53 7.96
CA LEU A 56 8.95 -4.53 6.93
C LEU A 56 10.15 -5.34 7.42
N GLN A 57 10.53 -6.37 6.66
CA GLN A 57 11.69 -7.22 6.92
C GLN A 57 12.70 -7.03 5.78
N GLY A 58 13.62 -6.06 5.93
CA GLY A 58 14.55 -5.69 4.87
C GLY A 58 13.82 -5.11 3.65
N GLN A 59 13.83 -5.83 2.53
CA GLN A 59 13.13 -5.46 1.28
C GLN A 59 11.80 -6.22 1.10
N THR A 60 11.32 -6.89 2.14
CA THR A 60 10.10 -7.70 2.13
C THR A 60 9.05 -7.07 3.03
N ILE A 61 7.87 -6.77 2.49
CA ILE A 61 6.70 -6.39 3.29
C ILE A 61 5.90 -7.64 3.60
N VAL A 62 5.75 -7.94 4.88
CA VAL A 62 4.98 -9.08 5.37
C VAL A 62 3.67 -8.57 5.94
N VAL A 63 2.57 -8.88 5.26
CA VAL A 63 1.21 -8.56 5.70
C VAL A 63 0.62 -9.75 6.42
N ARG A 64 0.41 -9.60 7.72
CA ARG A 64 -0.11 -10.64 8.60
C ARG A 64 -1.64 -10.68 8.58
N ARG A 65 -2.30 -9.54 8.51
CA ARG A 65 -3.76 -9.40 8.52
C ARG A 65 -4.20 -8.20 7.68
N ILE A 66 -5.42 -8.25 7.20
CA ILE A 66 -6.10 -7.07 6.67
C ILE A 66 -7.14 -6.64 7.70
N ALA A 67 -7.06 -5.40 8.12
CA ALA A 67 -8.07 -4.77 8.94
C ALA A 67 -8.95 -3.86 8.07
N PRO A 68 -10.26 -3.71 8.34
CA PRO A 68 -11.11 -2.83 7.56
C PRO A 68 -10.67 -1.36 7.75
N ALA A 69 -10.60 -0.60 6.66
CA ALA A 69 -10.55 0.86 6.76
C ALA A 69 -11.94 1.39 7.16
N ASP A 70 -11.97 2.53 7.84
CA ASP A 70 -13.22 3.19 8.18
C ASP A 70 -13.75 3.95 6.95
N VAL A 71 -14.78 3.40 6.32
CA VAL A 71 -15.37 3.90 5.07
C VAL A 71 -16.87 4.04 5.26
N ASP A 72 -17.40 5.25 5.09
CA ASP A 72 -18.84 5.46 4.97
C ASP A 72 -19.33 4.76 3.69
N PRO A 73 -20.42 3.97 3.71
CA PRO A 73 -20.92 3.27 2.52
C PRO A 73 -21.18 4.18 1.30
N THR A 74 -21.51 5.46 1.50
CA THR A 74 -21.69 6.43 0.42
C THR A 74 -20.37 6.86 -0.23
N GLN A 75 -19.25 6.59 0.43
CA GLN A 75 -17.89 6.83 -0.04
C GLN A 75 -17.25 5.58 -0.66
N SER A 76 -18.05 4.57 -1.00
CA SER A 76 -17.64 3.35 -1.69
C SER A 76 -18.53 3.14 -2.90
N THR A 77 -17.95 3.18 -4.09
CA THR A 77 -18.66 2.95 -5.36
C THR A 77 -17.95 1.88 -6.17
N ALA A 78 -18.43 1.57 -7.38
CA ALA A 78 -17.75 0.59 -8.24
C ALA A 78 -16.38 1.05 -8.77
N THR A 79 -16.02 2.34 -8.61
CA THR A 79 -14.82 2.92 -9.25
C THR A 79 -14.02 3.85 -8.34
N TRP A 80 -14.41 3.98 -7.08
CA TRP A 80 -13.60 4.69 -6.08
C TRP A 80 -14.04 4.31 -4.66
N VAL A 81 -13.10 4.42 -3.74
CA VAL A 81 -13.32 4.40 -2.29
C VAL A 81 -12.47 5.46 -1.59
N VAL A 82 -13.04 6.13 -0.59
CA VAL A 82 -12.31 7.09 0.26
C VAL A 82 -12.55 6.75 1.73
N PRO A 83 -11.48 6.55 2.53
CA PRO A 83 -11.62 6.34 3.96
C PRO A 83 -11.92 7.66 4.67
N GLN A 84 -12.71 7.61 5.74
CA GLN A 84 -13.03 8.78 6.58
C GLN A 84 -11.80 9.32 7.31
N GLN A 85 -10.84 8.45 7.60
CA GLN A 85 -9.64 8.72 8.38
C GLN A 85 -8.53 7.72 8.06
N THR A 86 -7.31 7.97 8.54
CA THR A 86 -6.20 7.03 8.35
C THR A 86 -6.41 5.73 9.15
N CYS A 87 -5.68 4.68 8.80
CA CYS A 87 -5.69 3.43 9.55
C CYS A 87 -5.31 3.63 11.02
N GLU A 88 -4.33 4.48 11.29
CA GLU A 88 -3.89 4.80 12.65
C GLU A 88 -4.94 5.58 13.44
N SER A 89 -5.61 6.54 12.81
CA SER A 89 -6.72 7.27 13.44
C SER A 89 -7.91 6.35 13.75
N ALA A 90 -8.10 5.27 12.98
CA ALA A 90 -9.05 4.20 13.27
C ALA A 90 -8.59 3.21 14.36
N GLY A 91 -7.42 3.43 14.95
CA GLY A 91 -6.89 2.63 16.05
C GLY A 91 -6.06 1.41 15.60
N TRP A 92 -5.79 1.27 14.30
CA TRP A 92 -4.90 0.22 13.82
C TRP A 92 -3.43 0.58 14.09
N THR A 93 -2.63 -0.42 14.39
CA THR A 93 -1.18 -0.27 14.60
C THR A 93 -0.42 -1.25 13.71
N GLY A 94 0.80 -0.91 13.32
CA GLY A 94 1.61 -1.74 12.43
C GLY A 94 1.11 -1.75 10.99
N THR A 95 0.46 -0.68 10.53
CA THR A 95 0.05 -0.53 9.13
C THR A 95 1.29 -0.38 8.25
N VAL A 96 1.42 -1.26 7.26
CA VAL A 96 2.47 -1.21 6.24
C VAL A 96 1.94 -0.73 4.89
N GLY A 97 0.63 -0.53 4.75
CA GLY A 97 0.02 -0.07 3.52
C GLY A 97 -1.49 -0.14 3.53
N THR A 98 -2.07 0.27 2.42
CA THR A 98 -3.49 0.16 2.12
C THR A 98 -3.71 -0.80 0.96
N ILE A 99 -4.89 -1.41 0.94
CA ILE A 99 -5.35 -2.21 -0.19
C ILE A 99 -6.81 -1.90 -0.48
N HIS A 100 -7.16 -1.64 -1.73
CA HIS A 100 -8.56 -1.56 -2.18
C HIS A 100 -8.85 -2.55 -3.30
N SER A 101 -10.12 -2.87 -3.56
CA SER A 101 -10.50 -3.71 -4.71
C SER A 101 -10.87 -2.89 -5.93
N HIS A 102 -10.61 -3.44 -7.11
CA HIS A 102 -11.33 -3.08 -8.34
C HIS A 102 -12.35 -4.19 -8.64
N PRO A 103 -13.66 -3.98 -8.39
CA PRO A 103 -14.68 -5.04 -8.48
C PRO A 103 -14.75 -5.71 -9.85
N THR A 104 -14.54 -4.96 -10.93
CA THR A 104 -14.56 -5.49 -12.31
C THR A 104 -13.27 -6.21 -12.71
N ALA A 105 -12.22 -6.19 -11.87
CA ALA A 105 -10.87 -6.66 -12.19
C ALA A 105 -10.28 -6.00 -13.46
N GLU A 106 -10.73 -4.78 -13.77
CA GLU A 106 -10.20 -3.98 -14.86
C GLU A 106 -9.36 -2.82 -14.31
N ARG A 107 -8.46 -2.30 -15.14
CA ARG A 107 -7.75 -1.04 -14.87
C ARG A 107 -6.92 -1.03 -13.59
N CYS A 108 -6.37 -2.18 -13.22
CA CYS A 108 -5.56 -2.35 -12.02
C CYS A 108 -4.12 -1.90 -12.30
N TRP A 109 -3.91 -0.59 -12.35
CA TRP A 109 -2.59 -0.02 -12.56
C TRP A 109 -2.44 1.37 -11.95
N TYR A 110 -1.26 1.64 -11.40
CA TYR A 110 -0.93 2.92 -10.75
C TYR A 110 -0.53 4.02 -11.73
N PHE A 111 -0.09 3.63 -12.92
CA PHE A 111 0.27 4.53 -14.02
C PHE A 111 -0.45 4.07 -15.27
N PHE A 112 -0.83 5.02 -16.13
CA PHE A 112 -1.45 4.66 -17.41
C PHE A 112 -0.49 3.78 -18.22
N PRO A 113 -0.95 2.64 -18.78
CA PRO A 113 -0.09 1.70 -19.50
C PRO A 113 0.78 2.38 -20.55
N GLY A 114 2.08 2.09 -20.53
CA GLY A 114 3.06 2.67 -21.45
C GLY A 114 3.47 4.11 -21.13
N THR A 115 3.10 4.66 -19.97
CA THR A 115 3.42 6.05 -19.59
C THR A 115 3.95 6.13 -18.14
N GLN A 116 4.44 7.32 -17.77
CA GLN A 116 4.74 7.69 -16.37
C GLN A 116 3.65 8.59 -15.75
N VAL A 117 2.48 8.67 -16.38
CA VAL A 117 1.38 9.50 -15.89
C VAL A 117 0.61 8.72 -14.80
N PRO A 118 0.55 9.20 -13.55
CA PRO A 118 -0.12 8.48 -12.47
C PRO A 118 -1.65 8.52 -12.64
N THR A 119 -2.31 7.43 -12.29
CA THR A 119 -3.77 7.36 -12.11
C THR A 119 -4.20 8.03 -10.81
N SER A 120 -5.50 8.00 -10.48
CA SER A 120 -5.99 8.39 -9.14
C SER A 120 -5.31 7.56 -8.05
N ASP A 121 -5.19 6.24 -8.23
CA ASP A 121 -4.53 5.35 -7.27
C ASP A 121 -3.06 5.70 -7.09
N GLY A 122 -2.36 5.94 -8.21
CA GLY A 122 -0.97 6.39 -8.20
C GLY A 122 -0.78 7.70 -7.43
N ARG A 123 -1.65 8.68 -7.68
CA ARG A 123 -1.61 9.97 -6.96
C ARG A 123 -1.89 9.79 -5.47
N SER A 124 -2.93 9.02 -5.12
CA SER A 124 -3.27 8.74 -3.73
C SER A 124 -2.11 8.07 -3.00
N PHE A 125 -1.52 7.00 -3.56
CA PHE A 125 -0.37 6.31 -2.98
C PHE A 125 0.80 7.26 -2.66
N LEU A 126 1.11 8.17 -3.58
CA LEU A 126 2.20 9.15 -3.41
C LEU A 126 1.96 10.12 -2.24
N THR A 127 0.71 10.28 -1.77
CA THR A 127 0.37 11.16 -0.63
C THR A 127 0.39 10.45 0.72
N THR A 128 0.34 9.11 0.74
CA THR A 128 0.41 8.32 1.98
C THR A 128 1.85 8.20 2.47
N PRO A 129 2.10 7.84 3.75
CA PRO A 129 3.45 7.52 4.25
C PRO A 129 3.85 6.04 4.10
N TYR A 130 2.94 5.15 3.69
CA TYR A 130 3.16 3.71 3.77
C TYR A 130 4.15 3.16 2.74
N PRO A 131 4.92 2.11 3.03
CA PRO A 131 5.89 1.57 2.06
C PRO A 131 5.24 0.89 0.83
N VAL A 132 3.97 0.49 0.90
CA VAL A 132 3.23 -0.17 -0.20
C VAL A 132 1.78 0.30 -0.27
N ASP A 133 1.22 0.28 -1.48
CA ASP A 133 -0.22 0.27 -1.73
C ASP A 133 -0.56 -0.91 -2.65
N ALA A 134 -1.78 -1.41 -2.58
CA ALA A 134 -2.22 -2.54 -3.37
C ALA A 134 -3.65 -2.42 -3.90
N ILE A 135 -3.88 -3.05 -5.05
CA ILE A 135 -5.18 -3.23 -5.69
C ILE A 135 -5.49 -4.72 -5.74
N LEU A 136 -6.58 -5.13 -5.09
CA LEU A 136 -7.18 -6.44 -5.28
C LEU A 136 -7.92 -6.46 -6.62
N CYS A 137 -7.31 -7.12 -7.60
CA CYS A 137 -7.73 -7.18 -8.99
C CYS A 137 -8.14 -8.60 -9.36
N GLY A 138 -9.40 -8.96 -9.12
CA GLY A 138 -9.86 -10.32 -9.36
C GLY A 138 -9.19 -11.33 -8.43
N THR A 139 -8.41 -12.23 -9.01
CA THR A 139 -7.63 -13.24 -8.27
C THR A 139 -6.17 -12.85 -8.05
N GLN A 140 -5.80 -11.62 -8.42
CA GLN A 140 -4.45 -11.08 -8.28
C GLN A 140 -4.44 -9.89 -7.32
N VAL A 141 -3.30 -9.67 -6.70
CA VAL A 141 -2.97 -8.42 -6.02
C VAL A 141 -1.93 -7.70 -6.85
N VAL A 142 -2.32 -6.58 -7.43
CA VAL A 142 -1.40 -5.62 -8.05
C VAL A 142 -0.91 -4.70 -6.96
N TRP A 143 0.38 -4.44 -6.85
CA TRP A 143 0.91 -3.61 -5.78
C TRP A 143 2.10 -2.78 -6.26
N ILE A 144 2.35 -1.69 -5.54
CA ILE A 144 3.42 -0.75 -5.84
C ILE A 144 4.14 -0.38 -4.54
N SER A 145 5.46 -0.21 -4.62
CA SER A 145 6.25 0.31 -3.49
C SER A 145 6.90 1.64 -3.83
N ARG A 146 7.71 2.16 -2.91
CA ARG A 146 8.43 3.44 -3.09
C ARG A 146 9.50 3.44 -4.19
N ASP A 147 9.73 2.31 -4.86
CA ASP A 147 10.48 2.26 -6.12
C ASP A 147 9.64 2.52 -7.36
N LEU A 148 8.34 2.78 -7.18
CA LEU A 148 7.34 3.04 -8.22
C LEU A 148 7.21 1.91 -9.25
N THR A 149 7.71 0.72 -8.91
CA THR A 149 7.59 -0.46 -9.77
C THR A 149 6.36 -1.24 -9.37
N GLN A 150 5.38 -1.27 -10.27
CA GLN A 150 4.21 -2.12 -10.14
C GLN A 150 4.61 -3.60 -10.29
N ARG A 151 4.06 -4.44 -9.42
CA ARG A 151 4.23 -5.89 -9.42
C ARG A 151 2.89 -6.56 -9.17
N GLU A 152 2.81 -7.84 -9.48
CA GLU A 152 1.60 -8.62 -9.32
C GLU A 152 1.91 -9.91 -8.58
N MET A 153 0.95 -10.39 -7.80
CA MET A 153 1.04 -11.69 -7.15
C MET A 153 -0.34 -12.35 -7.09
N PRO A 154 -0.42 -13.68 -7.21
CA PRO A 154 -1.68 -14.38 -7.09
C PRO A 154 -2.18 -14.30 -5.65
N LEU A 155 -3.48 -14.04 -5.48
CA LEU A 155 -4.12 -14.03 -4.17
C LEU A 155 -4.26 -15.45 -3.61
N ILE A 156 -4.56 -16.42 -4.47
CA ILE A 156 -4.54 -17.84 -4.14
C ILE A 156 -3.11 -18.33 -4.39
N ALA A 157 -2.41 -18.75 -3.34
CA ALA A 157 -1.13 -19.41 -3.51
C ALA A 157 -1.36 -20.74 -4.24
N ASP A 158 -0.65 -20.98 -5.34
CA ASP A 158 -0.57 -22.30 -5.93
C ASP A 158 0.08 -23.23 -4.91
N ARG A 159 -0.71 -24.10 -4.28
CA ARG A 159 -0.21 -25.08 -3.29
C ARG A 159 0.94 -25.94 -3.85
N ASN A 160 1.00 -26.09 -5.17
CA ASN A 160 2.08 -26.82 -5.86
C ASN A 160 3.39 -26.03 -5.96
N ALA A 161 3.37 -24.69 -5.96
CA ALA A 161 4.58 -23.87 -5.98
C ALA A 161 5.29 -23.85 -4.62
N THR A 162 4.53 -23.88 -3.51
CA THR A 162 5.09 -23.89 -2.15
C THR A 162 5.76 -25.22 -1.80
N LEU A 163 5.26 -26.35 -2.32
CA LEU A 163 5.87 -27.67 -2.13
C LEU A 163 7.15 -27.85 -2.96
N ALA A 164 7.24 -27.25 -4.15
CA ALA A 164 8.45 -27.31 -4.97
C ALA A 164 9.62 -26.50 -4.38
N SER A 165 9.33 -25.40 -3.69
CA SER A 165 10.36 -24.56 -3.04
C SER A 165 10.88 -25.12 -1.72
N SER A 166 10.19 -26.10 -1.11
CA SER A 166 10.64 -26.77 0.13
C SER A 166 11.39 -28.08 -0.12
N THR A 167 11.60 -28.47 -1.37
CA THR A 167 12.33 -29.70 -1.76
C THR A 167 13.71 -29.45 -2.40
N GLY A 168 14.24 -28.22 -2.32
CA GLY A 168 15.61 -27.95 -2.75
C GLY A 168 16.65 -28.46 -1.73
N PRO A 169 17.69 -29.19 -2.15
CA PRO A 169 18.74 -29.73 -1.28
C PRO A 169 19.65 -28.66 -0.66
#